data_AF-A0A3M1QDT5-F1
#
_entry.id   AF-A0A3M1QDT5-F1
#
_cell.length_a   1.000
_cell.length_b   1.000
_cell.length_c   1.000
_cell.angle_alpha   90.00
_cell.angle_beta   90.00
_cell.angle_gamma   90.00
#
_symmetry.space_group_name_H-M   'P 1'
#
loop_
_entity.id
_entity.type
_entity.pdbx_description
1 polymer ?
#
loop_
_entity_poly.entity_id
_entity_poly.type
_entity_poly.pdbx_seq_one_letter_code
_entity_poly.pdbx_strand_id
1 'polypeptide(L)'
;MWSALLRKRKPTAPSTRKPQLRVHQAAGPPLTPEELSGNLSELERDLNRRMVCQAGKNQVYIRSLLTGNGTTQPRIALKCSLRRDVGESPDVFYEHIRDVCACDPEKCEAYRRFKDRFVET
;
A
#
# COMPACT_ATOMS: atom_id res chain seq x y z
N MET A 1 60.56 -42.03 -17.68
CA MET A 1 59.88 -41.88 -16.37
C MET A 1 59.00 -40.62 -16.43
N TRP A 2 57.70 -40.77 -16.72
CA TRP A 2 56.76 -39.64 -16.75
C TRP A 2 55.72 -39.82 -15.63
N SER A 3 55.78 -38.96 -14.61
CA SER A 3 54.83 -38.93 -13.49
C SER A 3 53.64 -38.04 -13.85
N ALA A 4 52.47 -38.65 -13.99
CA ALA A 4 51.20 -37.98 -14.25
C ALA A 4 50.69 -37.27 -12.98
N LEU A 5 50.61 -35.94 -13.02
CA LEU A 5 49.98 -35.10 -12.00
C LEU A 5 48.44 -35.16 -12.15
N LEU A 6 47.80 -36.03 -11.35
CA LEU A 6 46.35 -36.02 -11.16
C LEU A 6 45.92 -34.81 -10.32
N ARG A 7 45.48 -33.73 -10.98
CA ARG A 7 44.74 -32.64 -10.33
C ARG A 7 43.33 -33.10 -9.97
N LYS A 8 43.12 -33.44 -8.69
CA LYS A 8 41.78 -33.65 -8.10
C LYS A 8 40.96 -32.37 -8.25
N ARG A 9 39.91 -32.41 -9.08
CA ARG A 9 38.88 -31.36 -9.13
C ARG A 9 38.05 -31.42 -7.84
N LYS A 10 37.94 -30.31 -7.11
CA LYS A 10 37.05 -30.19 -5.94
C LYS A 10 35.59 -30.10 -6.42
N PRO A 11 34.63 -30.76 -5.75
CA PRO A 11 33.21 -30.59 -6.05
C PRO A 11 32.74 -29.20 -5.62
N THR A 12 32.04 -28.51 -6.51
CA THR A 12 31.38 -27.23 -6.25
C THR A 12 30.14 -27.44 -5.37
N ALA A 13 30.03 -26.68 -4.28
CA ALA A 13 28.90 -26.75 -3.35
C ALA A 13 27.56 -26.41 -4.02
N PRO A 14 26.44 -27.03 -3.61
CA PRO A 14 25.12 -26.69 -4.12
C PRO A 14 24.70 -25.29 -3.65
N SER A 15 24.40 -24.42 -4.61
CA SER A 15 23.84 -23.08 -4.36
C SER A 15 22.44 -23.20 -3.78
N THR A 16 22.29 -22.91 -2.49
CA THR A 16 21.00 -22.77 -1.83
C THR A 16 20.34 -21.45 -2.25
N ARG A 17 19.71 -21.45 -3.43
CA ARG A 17 18.81 -20.35 -3.79
C ARG A 17 17.67 -20.32 -2.78
N LYS A 18 17.61 -19.26 -1.97
CA LYS A 18 16.50 -19.03 -1.04
C LYS A 18 15.19 -19.04 -1.84
N PRO A 19 14.13 -19.72 -1.35
CA PRO A 19 12.84 -19.72 -2.04
C PRO A 19 12.34 -18.28 -2.17
N GLN A 20 11.98 -17.88 -3.40
CA GLN A 20 11.35 -16.59 -3.63
C GLN A 20 9.97 -16.58 -2.97
N LEU A 21 9.81 -15.74 -1.95
CA LEU A 21 8.52 -15.49 -1.30
C LEU A 21 7.53 -15.01 -2.36
N ARG A 22 6.41 -15.75 -2.51
CA ARG A 22 5.32 -15.34 -3.40
C ARG A 22 4.61 -14.15 -2.77
N VAL A 23 4.71 -13.00 -3.43
CA VAL A 23 4.08 -11.78 -2.95
C VAL A 23 2.64 -11.75 -3.45
N HIS A 24 1.67 -11.90 -2.55
CA HIS A 24 0.25 -11.82 -2.88
C HIS A 24 -0.22 -10.35 -2.91
N GLN A 25 -1.13 -9.96 -3.80
CA GLN A 25 -1.66 -8.60 -3.79
C GLN A 25 -2.54 -8.40 -2.55
N ALA A 26 -2.38 -7.28 -1.82
CA ALA A 26 -3.27 -6.94 -0.72
C ALA A 26 -4.70 -6.69 -1.25
N ALA A 27 -5.73 -7.04 -0.47
CA ALA A 27 -7.12 -6.83 -0.86
C ALA A 27 -7.42 -5.34 -1.16
N GLY A 28 -7.93 -5.06 -2.36
CA GLY A 28 -8.26 -3.71 -2.85
C GLY A 28 -8.21 -3.62 -4.38
N PRO A 29 -8.35 -2.40 -4.94
CA PRO A 29 -8.11 -2.13 -6.36
C PRO A 29 -6.73 -2.62 -6.84
N PRO A 30 -6.47 -2.78 -8.15
CA PRO A 30 -5.12 -3.11 -8.62
C PRO A 30 -4.11 -2.05 -8.22
N LEU A 31 -2.90 -2.48 -7.84
CA LEU A 31 -1.81 -1.58 -7.50
C LEU A 31 -1.45 -0.63 -8.65
N THR A 32 -1.35 0.64 -8.33
CA THR A 32 -0.96 1.68 -9.29
C THR A 32 0.56 1.68 -9.55
N PRO A 33 1.02 2.13 -10.72
CA PRO A 33 2.45 2.21 -11.02
C PRO A 33 3.20 3.12 -10.04
N GLU A 34 2.54 4.14 -9.48
CA GLU A 34 3.10 5.02 -8.46
C GLU A 34 3.38 4.28 -7.14
N GLU A 35 2.47 3.39 -6.73
CA GLU A 35 2.68 2.52 -5.56
C GLU A 35 3.73 1.42 -5.83
N LEU A 36 3.93 1.00 -7.08
CA LEU A 36 4.88 -0.06 -7.45
C LEU A 36 6.32 0.43 -7.65
N SER A 37 6.49 1.67 -8.11
CA SER A 37 7.80 2.23 -8.48
C SER A 37 8.39 3.17 -7.44
N GLY A 38 7.55 3.73 -6.57
CA GLY A 38 7.93 4.80 -5.63
C GLY A 38 8.34 4.32 -4.24
N ASN A 39 8.97 5.22 -3.49
CA ASN A 39 9.15 5.07 -2.05
C ASN A 39 7.82 5.31 -1.33
N LEU A 40 7.15 4.22 -0.89
CA LEU A 40 5.86 4.30 -0.22
C LEU A 40 5.86 5.20 1.02
N SER A 41 6.98 5.30 1.75
CA SER A 41 7.08 6.18 2.91
C SER A 41 7.14 7.66 2.55
N GLU A 42 7.73 8.01 1.40
CA GLU A 42 7.68 9.38 0.88
C GLU A 42 6.29 9.71 0.37
N LEU A 43 5.65 8.77 -0.33
CA LEU A 43 4.29 8.90 -0.81
C LEU A 43 3.29 9.09 0.34
N GLU A 44 3.39 8.29 1.40
CA GLU A 44 2.59 8.43 2.62
C GLU A 44 2.75 9.83 3.24
N ARG A 45 4.00 10.29 3.41
CA ARG A 45 4.29 11.62 3.98
C ARG A 45 3.74 12.74 3.12
N ASP A 46 3.87 12.62 1.81
CA ASP A 46 3.41 13.60 0.86
C ASP A 46 1.88 13.71 0.85
N LEU A 47 1.18 12.58 0.81
CA LEU A 47 -0.28 12.54 0.90
C LEU A 47 -0.79 13.11 2.24
N ASN A 48 -0.15 12.74 3.35
CA ASN A 48 -0.49 13.32 4.67
C ASN A 48 -0.25 14.84 4.74
N ARG A 49 0.65 15.41 3.92
CA ARG A 49 0.88 16.87 3.84
C ARG A 49 -0.11 17.59 2.94
N ARG A 50 -0.45 17.00 1.79
CA ARG A 50 -1.29 17.64 0.76
C ARG A 50 -2.79 17.53 1.06
N MET A 51 -3.20 16.50 1.79
CA MET A 51 -4.61 16.20 1.98
C MET A 51 -5.26 17.08 3.05
N VAL A 52 -6.28 17.84 2.65
CA VAL A 52 -7.06 18.71 3.54
C VAL A 52 -8.48 18.15 3.65
N CYS A 53 -8.67 17.12 4.49
CA CYS A 53 -10.03 16.63 4.77
C CYS A 53 -10.62 17.44 5.90
N GLN A 54 -11.81 18.00 5.68
CA GLN A 54 -12.51 18.79 6.69
C GLN A 54 -12.99 17.97 7.90
N ALA A 55 -12.93 16.65 7.82
CA ALA A 55 -13.37 15.73 8.85
C ALA A 55 -12.38 15.46 9.99
N GLY A 56 -11.18 16.04 9.92
CA GLY A 56 -10.14 15.87 10.92
C GLY A 56 -8.84 15.27 10.36
N LYS A 57 -8.11 14.53 11.20
CA LYS A 57 -6.78 14.02 10.86
C LYS A 57 -6.86 12.86 9.88
N ASN A 58 -6.38 13.10 8.66
CA ASN A 58 -6.13 12.05 7.69
C ASN A 58 -4.88 11.28 8.10
N GLN A 59 -5.04 10.03 8.50
CA GLN A 59 -3.91 9.14 8.74
C GLN A 59 -3.76 8.21 7.55
N VAL A 60 -3.00 8.65 6.55
CA VAL A 60 -2.51 7.75 5.49
C VAL A 60 -1.43 6.86 6.10
N TYR A 61 -1.50 5.56 5.83
CA TYR A 61 -0.57 4.55 6.30
C TYR A 61 -0.27 3.52 5.21
N ILE A 62 0.87 2.85 5.35
CA ILE A 62 1.23 1.70 4.52
C ILE A 62 0.58 0.44 5.09
N ARG A 63 -0.33 -0.16 4.35
CA ARG A 63 -0.99 -1.43 4.67
C ARG A 63 -0.19 -2.59 4.06
N SER A 64 0.42 -3.40 4.92
CA SER A 64 0.98 -4.71 4.55
C SER A 64 0.25 -5.81 5.31
N LEU A 65 -0.40 -6.73 4.60
CA LEU A 65 -0.96 -7.95 5.20
C LEU A 65 0.13 -9.03 5.23
N LEU A 66 0.41 -9.56 6.41
CA LEU A 66 1.19 -10.79 6.57
C LEU A 66 0.21 -11.95 6.51
N THR A 67 0.28 -12.77 5.46
CA THR A 67 -0.48 -14.02 5.38
C THR A 67 0.44 -15.20 5.70
N GLY A 68 -0.12 -16.32 6.16
CA GLY A 68 0.66 -17.52 6.50
C GLY A 68 1.51 -18.07 5.35
N ASN A 69 1.21 -17.67 4.11
CA ASN A 69 1.89 -18.10 2.89
C ASN A 69 2.80 -17.03 2.27
N GLY A 70 2.95 -15.85 2.90
CA GLY A 70 3.85 -14.81 2.41
C GLY A 70 3.50 -13.39 2.85
N THR A 71 4.33 -12.45 2.44
CA THR A 71 4.07 -11.02 2.59
C THR A 71 3.22 -10.56 1.41
N THR A 72 2.16 -9.78 1.65
CA THR A 72 1.45 -9.12 0.55
C THR A 72 2.19 -7.87 0.07
N GLN A 73 1.95 -7.44 -1.17
CA GLN A 73 2.48 -6.17 -1.66
C GLN A 73 1.92 -5.03 -0.79
N PRO A 74 2.78 -4.21 -0.16
CA PRO A 74 2.34 -3.10 0.66
C PRO A 74 1.61 -2.07 -0.20
N ARG A 75 0.57 -1.45 0.38
CA ARG A 75 -0.29 -0.47 -0.30
C ARG A 75 -0.49 0.78 0.53
N ILE A 76 -0.79 1.89 -0.12
CA ILE A 76 -1.22 3.10 0.56
C ILE A 76 -2.71 3.02 0.88
N ALA A 77 -3.05 3.27 2.14
CA ALA A 77 -4.43 3.31 2.62
C ALA A 77 -4.64 4.50 3.58
N LEU A 78 -5.89 4.91 3.72
CA LEU A 78 -6.36 5.93 4.66
C LEU A 78 -7.53 5.36 5.44
N LYS A 79 -7.53 5.55 6.76
CA LYS A 79 -8.70 5.30 7.61
C LYS A 79 -9.54 6.56 7.70
N CYS A 80 -10.64 6.60 6.96
CA CYS A 80 -11.56 7.74 6.93
C CYS A 80 -12.61 7.63 8.05
N SER A 81 -12.61 8.58 8.99
CA SER A 81 -13.64 8.68 10.04
C SER A 81 -15.03 8.93 9.48
N LEU A 82 -15.17 9.82 8.49
CA LEU A 82 -16.47 10.13 7.88
C LEU A 82 -17.16 8.91 7.30
N ARG A 83 -16.41 8.07 6.56
CA ARG A 83 -16.96 6.85 5.95
C ARG A 83 -17.55 5.94 7.02
N ARG A 84 -16.88 5.81 8.16
CA ARG A 84 -17.39 5.07 9.31
C ARG A 84 -18.72 5.66 9.82
N ASP A 85 -18.83 6.98 9.89
CA ASP A 85 -20.02 7.68 10.41
C ASP A 85 -21.25 7.61 9.47
N VAL A 86 -21.02 7.34 8.18
CA VAL A 86 -22.07 7.16 7.16
C VAL A 86 -22.32 5.70 6.78
N GLY A 87 -21.70 4.75 7.49
CA GLY A 87 -21.90 3.31 7.27
C GLY A 87 -21.13 2.71 6.09
N GLU A 88 -20.13 3.42 5.56
CA GLU A 88 -19.24 2.93 4.51
C GLU A 88 -17.98 2.27 5.09
N SER A 89 -17.26 1.54 4.23
CA SER A 89 -15.94 1.00 4.58
C SER A 89 -14.97 2.13 4.96
N PRO A 90 -14.30 2.06 6.13
CA PRO A 90 -13.38 3.11 6.55
C PRO A 90 -12.06 3.11 5.76
N ASP A 91 -11.71 1.98 5.14
CA ASP A 91 -10.47 1.83 4.38
C ASP A 91 -10.63 2.43 2.98
N VAL A 92 -9.82 3.44 2.69
CA VAL A 92 -9.73 4.13 1.40
C VAL A 92 -8.34 3.91 0.81
N PHE A 93 -8.24 3.57 -0.48
CA PHE A 93 -6.97 3.28 -1.16
C PHE A 93 -6.43 4.46 -1.95
N TYR A 94 -5.15 4.38 -2.33
CA TYR A 94 -4.38 5.43 -2.99
C TYR A 94 -5.12 6.16 -4.11
N GLU A 95 -5.82 5.44 -4.99
CA GLU A 95 -6.50 6.01 -6.16
C GLU A 95 -7.56 7.02 -5.73
N HIS A 96 -8.39 6.63 -4.76
CA HIS A 96 -9.42 7.52 -4.23
C HIS A 96 -8.80 8.65 -3.39
N ILE A 97 -7.72 8.37 -2.68
CA ILE A 97 -7.01 9.41 -1.92
C ILE A 97 -6.48 10.49 -2.87
N ARG A 98 -5.80 10.08 -3.95
CA ARG A 98 -5.18 10.97 -4.94
C ARG A 98 -6.24 11.76 -5.71
N ASP A 99 -7.25 11.07 -6.23
CA ASP A 99 -8.18 11.65 -7.21
C ASP A 99 -9.35 12.40 -6.54
N VAL A 100 -9.67 12.06 -5.28
CA VAL A 100 -10.78 12.65 -4.53
C VAL A 100 -10.28 13.40 -3.30
N CYS A 101 -9.69 12.70 -2.32
CA CYS A 101 -9.39 13.30 -1.01
C CYS A 101 -8.34 14.44 -1.06
N ALA A 102 -7.36 14.35 -1.97
CA ALA A 102 -6.31 15.35 -2.13
C ALA A 102 -6.66 16.45 -3.15
N CYS A 103 -7.68 16.26 -3.98
CA CYS A 103 -8.02 17.18 -5.06
C CYS A 103 -9.32 17.97 -4.83
N ASP A 104 -10.43 17.27 -4.53
CA ASP A 104 -11.76 17.89 -4.48
C ASP A 104 -12.65 17.19 -3.43
N PRO A 105 -12.80 17.81 -2.24
CA PRO A 105 -13.64 17.28 -1.17
C PRO A 105 -15.11 17.11 -1.57
N GLU A 106 -15.64 17.92 -2.49
CA GLU A 106 -17.05 17.84 -2.90
C GLU A 106 -17.34 16.58 -3.72
N LYS A 107 -16.30 15.90 -4.26
CA LYS A 107 -16.45 14.59 -4.90
C LYS A 107 -16.48 13.43 -3.90
N CYS A 108 -16.16 13.67 -2.63
CA CYS A 108 -16.18 12.64 -1.59
C CYS A 108 -17.61 12.44 -1.08
N GLU A 109 -18.20 11.27 -1.36
CA GLU A 109 -19.56 10.93 -0.92
C GLU A 109 -19.73 11.01 0.60
N ALA A 110 -18.75 10.49 1.36
CA ALA A 110 -18.78 10.56 2.80
C ALA A 110 -18.74 11.99 3.34
N TYR A 111 -18.01 12.89 2.67
CA TYR A 111 -17.99 14.32 3.02
C TYR A 111 -19.31 15.00 2.67
N ARG A 112 -19.89 14.72 1.50
CA ARG A 112 -21.21 15.25 1.12
C ARG A 112 -22.29 14.85 2.11
N ARG A 113 -22.39 13.56 2.44
CA ARG A 113 -23.36 13.05 3.43
C ARG A 113 -23.12 13.62 4.83
N PHE A 114 -21.86 13.83 5.20
CA PHE A 114 -21.52 14.52 6.43
C PHE A 114 -22.01 15.97 6.39
N LYS A 115 -21.69 16.73 5.34
CA LYS A 115 -22.11 18.12 5.14
C LYS A 115 -23.64 18.28 5.18
N ASP A 116 -24.37 17.39 4.51
CA ASP A 116 -25.84 17.39 4.48
C ASP A 116 -26.46 17.24 5.88
N ARG A 117 -25.77 16.59 6.84
CA ARG A 117 -26.24 16.47 8.23
C ARG A 117 -26.12 17.78 9.04
N PHE A 118 -25.24 18.70 8.64
CA PHE A 118 -24.97 19.94 9.38
C PHE A 118 -25.57 21.19 8.72
N VAL A 119 -26.23 21.06 7.56
CA VAL A 119 -27.04 22.15 7.03
C VAL A 119 -28.33 22.19 7.85
N GLU A 120 -28.49 23.25 8.67
CA GLU A 120 -29.75 23.55 9.34
C GLU A 120 -30.85 23.68 8.27
N THR A 121 -31.76 22.73 8.24
CA THR A 121 -33.01 22.78 7.45
C THR A 121 -33.96 23.84 7.97
#